data_AF-A0A7V2GEL0-F1
#
_entry.id   AF-A0A7V2GEL0-F1
#
_cell.length_a   1.000
_cell.length_b   1.000
_cell.length_c   1.000
_cell.angle_alpha   90.00
_cell.angle_beta   90.00
_cell.angle_gamma   90.00
#
_symmetry.space_group_name_H-M   'P 1'
#
loop_
_entity.id
_entity.type
_entity.pdbx_description
1 polymer ?
#
loop_
_entity_poly.entity_id
_entity_poly.type
_entity_poly.pdbx_seq_one_letter_code
_entity_poly.pdbx_strand_id
1 'polypeptide(L)'
;MPHDSNGGSQQVVSNVQKGRVVLFTEEHETKHVHHQFTLRSDRRGDIVKRLDDKNIISALYHPVPLHKQKAFAHRHPSSADLSISDKPAREVLLLSTFSELMREEIHQIHQVINHAF
;
A
#
# COMPACT_ATOMS: atom_id res chain seq x y z
N MET A 1 31.17 -3.15 -3.55
CA MET A 1 30.23 -2.02 -3.46
C MET A 1 29.07 -2.48 -2.57
N PRO A 2 28.79 -1.84 -1.43
CA PRO A 2 27.61 -2.19 -0.66
C PRO A 2 26.37 -1.74 -1.44
N HIS A 3 25.51 -2.70 -1.80
CA HIS A 3 24.23 -2.43 -2.45
C HIS A 3 23.28 -1.86 -1.39
N ASP A 4 22.99 -0.57 -1.48
CA ASP A 4 22.09 0.12 -0.56
C ASP A 4 20.64 -0.13 -1.01
N SER A 5 20.09 -1.29 -0.66
CA SER A 5 18.74 -1.75 -1.03
C SER A 5 17.61 -0.90 -0.42
N ASN A 6 17.92 0.04 0.48
CA ASN A 6 16.96 0.91 1.15
C ASN A 6 16.66 2.24 0.41
N GLY A 7 17.39 2.57 -0.66
CA GLY A 7 17.26 3.88 -1.32
C GLY A 7 15.94 4.08 -2.07
N GLY A 8 15.43 3.04 -2.73
CA GLY A 8 14.22 3.11 -3.55
C GLY A 8 12.94 3.30 -2.72
N SER A 9 12.82 2.59 -1.60
CA SER A 9 11.68 2.68 -0.70
C SER A 9 11.58 4.06 -0.04
N GLN A 10 12.70 4.62 0.44
CA GLN A 10 12.72 5.97 1.02
C GLN A 10 12.35 7.06 0.00
N GLN A 11 12.66 6.87 -1.29
CA GLN A 11 12.38 7.83 -2.34
C GLN A 11 10.90 7.87 -2.77
N VAL A 12 10.16 6.77 -2.61
CA VAL A 12 8.70 6.75 -2.76
C VAL A 12 8.03 7.52 -1.61
N VAL A 13 8.58 7.43 -0.39
CA VAL A 13 8.02 8.10 0.82
C VAL A 13 8.13 9.62 0.74
N SER A 14 9.22 10.16 0.20
CA SER A 14 9.51 11.60 0.30
C SER A 14 8.67 12.49 -0.63
N ASN A 15 8.03 11.93 -1.66
CA ASN A 15 7.40 12.73 -2.72
C ASN A 15 5.86 12.67 -2.75
N VAL A 16 5.20 11.64 -2.20
CA VAL A 16 3.73 11.57 -2.21
C VAL A 16 3.12 12.68 -1.33
N GLN A 17 2.18 13.46 -1.87
CA GLN A 17 1.57 14.57 -1.15
C GLN A 17 0.87 14.11 0.16
N LYS A 18 1.37 14.62 1.29
CA LYS A 18 0.77 14.40 2.61
C LYS A 18 -0.68 14.89 2.63
N GLY A 19 -1.59 14.02 3.06
CA GLY A 19 -3.02 14.33 3.26
C GLY A 19 -3.99 13.61 2.29
N ARG A 20 -3.48 13.08 1.18
CA ARG A 20 -4.28 12.31 0.19
C ARG A 20 -4.04 10.80 0.26
N VAL A 21 -2.83 10.41 0.67
CA VAL A 21 -2.42 9.02 0.90
C VAL A 21 -1.63 8.96 2.20
N VAL A 22 -1.87 7.92 3.01
CA VAL A 22 -1.08 7.66 4.22
C VAL A 22 0.02 6.66 3.87
N LEU A 23 1.26 7.09 4.07
CA LEU A 23 2.46 6.26 4.01
C LEU A 23 2.76 5.72 5.41
N PHE A 24 3.23 4.48 5.49
CA PHE A 24 3.78 3.97 6.76
C PHE A 24 5.08 4.72 7.07
N THR A 25 5.09 5.41 8.21
CA THR A 25 6.27 6.06 8.76
C THR A 25 6.91 5.15 9.79
N GLU A 26 8.24 5.08 9.80
CA GLU A 26 8.99 4.38 10.85
C GLU A 26 8.73 5.05 12.21
N GLU A 27 8.47 4.26 13.25
CA GLU A 27 8.47 4.77 14.63
C GLU A 27 9.91 4.93 15.12
N HIS A 28 10.11 5.87 16.05
CA HIS A 28 11.38 6.50 16.43
C HIS A 28 12.53 5.56 16.85
N GLU A 29 12.28 4.26 17.07
CA GLU A 29 13.26 3.27 17.50
C GLU A 29 13.26 1.97 16.68
N THR A 30 12.54 1.93 15.56
CA THR A 30 12.46 0.74 14.70
C THR A 30 12.89 1.05 13.28
N LYS A 31 13.69 0.16 12.67
CA LYS A 31 14.04 0.22 11.25
C LYS A 31 13.14 -0.73 10.48
N HIS A 32 12.38 -0.19 9.54
CA HIS A 32 11.53 -0.97 8.66
C HIS A 32 12.39 -1.63 7.59
N VAL A 33 12.29 -2.96 7.46
CA VAL A 33 13.06 -3.72 6.44
C VAL A 33 12.46 -3.61 5.04
N HIS A 34 11.36 -2.86 4.89
CA HIS A 34 10.68 -2.58 3.61
C HIS A 34 10.30 -3.82 2.81
N HIS A 35 9.98 -4.93 3.49
CA HIS A 35 9.43 -6.12 2.86
C HIS A 35 8.19 -5.81 1.99
N GLN A 36 7.43 -4.80 2.38
CA GLN A 36 6.22 -4.34 1.72
C GLN A 36 6.15 -2.81 1.75
N PHE A 37 5.77 -2.21 0.63
CA PHE A 37 5.44 -0.80 0.57
C PHE A 37 3.95 -0.58 0.46
N THR A 38 3.37 -0.20 1.59
CA THR A 38 1.92 -0.14 1.75
C THR A 38 1.44 1.30 1.72
N LEU A 39 0.40 1.55 0.94
CA LEU A 39 -0.30 2.83 0.84
C LEU A 39 -1.73 2.65 1.35
N ARG A 40 -2.29 3.71 1.95
CA ARG A 40 -3.73 3.76 2.29
C ARG A 40 -4.42 4.93 1.60
N SER A 41 -5.49 4.64 0.88
CA SER A 41 -6.33 5.64 0.23
C SER A 41 -7.77 5.15 0.07
N ASP A 42 -8.73 6.04 0.24
CA ASP A 42 -10.14 5.82 -0.12
C ASP A 42 -10.34 5.60 -1.63
N ARG A 43 -9.44 6.13 -2.46
CA ARG A 43 -9.37 5.94 -3.92
C ARG A 43 -8.49 4.77 -4.35
N ARG A 44 -8.29 3.77 -3.48
CA ARG A 44 -7.50 2.56 -3.76
C ARG A 44 -7.83 1.93 -5.10
N GLY A 45 -9.13 1.77 -5.42
CA GLY A 45 -9.56 1.15 -6.68
C GLY A 45 -9.06 1.90 -7.91
N ASP A 46 -9.19 3.23 -7.92
CA ASP A 46 -8.73 4.09 -9.03
C ASP A 46 -7.20 4.06 -9.17
N ILE A 47 -6.49 4.05 -8.04
CA ILE A 47 -5.02 3.96 -8.03
C ILE A 47 -4.58 2.63 -8.63
N VAL A 48 -5.14 1.50 -8.18
CA VAL A 48 -4.82 0.17 -8.71
C VAL A 48 -5.07 0.10 -10.21
N LYS A 49 -6.22 0.60 -10.67
CA LYS A 49 -6.55 0.62 -12.09
C LYS A 49 -5.52 1.42 -12.91
N ARG A 50 -5.11 2.59 -12.42
CA ARG A 50 -4.12 3.45 -13.10
C ARG A 50 -2.71 2.86 -13.09
N LEU A 51 -2.33 2.15 -12.02
CA LEU A 51 -1.08 1.41 -11.97
C LEU A 51 -1.09 0.27 -13.00
N ASP A 52 -2.20 -0.46 -13.11
CA ASP A 52 -2.39 -1.52 -14.10
C ASP A 52 -2.32 -0.98 -15.54
N ASP A 53 -2.98 0.17 -15.82
CA ASP A 53 -2.90 0.86 -17.12
C ASP A 53 -1.45 1.28 -17.50
N LYS A 54 -0.54 1.33 -16.53
CA LYS A 54 0.88 1.65 -16.70
C LYS A 54 1.81 0.43 -16.59
N ASN A 55 1.25 -0.77 -16.47
CA ASN A 55 1.97 -2.03 -16.23
C ASN A 55 2.81 -2.02 -14.94
N ILE A 56 2.39 -1.25 -13.94
CA ILE A 56 3.04 -1.19 -12.62
C ILE A 56 2.35 -2.20 -11.71
N ILE A 57 3.11 -3.21 -11.27
CA ILE A 57 2.58 -4.29 -10.46
C ILE A 57 2.21 -3.76 -9.06
N SER A 58 0.97 -4.04 -8.64
CA SER A 58 0.46 -3.75 -7.31
C SER A 58 -0.39 -4.92 -6.80
N ALA A 59 -0.58 -4.97 -5.48
CA ALA A 59 -1.37 -6.01 -4.83
C ALA A 59 -2.35 -5.42 -3.81
N LEU A 60 -3.40 -6.18 -3.50
CA LEU A 60 -4.33 -5.88 -2.40
C LEU A 60 -3.99 -6.78 -1.22
N TYR A 61 -3.79 -6.22 -0.02
CA TYR A 61 -3.48 -6.99 1.19
C TYR A 61 -4.11 -6.35 2.43
N HIS A 62 -5.10 -6.96 3.06
CA HIS A 62 -5.97 -8.03 2.58
C HIS A 62 -7.31 -7.41 2.17
N PRO A 63 -7.85 -7.70 0.97
CA PRO A 63 -9.08 -7.07 0.48
C PRO A 63 -10.33 -7.50 1.28
N VAL A 64 -10.23 -8.62 2.01
CA VAL A 64 -11.29 -9.11 2.91
C VAL A 64 -10.67 -9.36 4.28
N PRO A 65 -11.14 -8.68 5.34
CA PRO A 65 -10.62 -8.88 6.69
C PRO A 65 -10.98 -10.29 7.19
N LEU A 66 -10.15 -10.83 8.08
CA LEU A 66 -10.23 -12.23 8.53
C LEU A 66 -11.63 -12.64 8.99
N HIS A 67 -12.29 -11.78 9.77
CA HIS A 67 -13.62 -12.02 10.32
C HIS A 67 -14.75 -12.09 9.27
N LYS A 68 -14.51 -11.63 8.04
CA LYS A 68 -15.44 -11.69 6.90
C LYS A 68 -15.11 -12.80 5.89
N GLN A 69 -14.03 -13.54 6.09
CA GLN A 69 -13.71 -14.66 5.21
C GLN A 69 -14.65 -15.83 5.48
N LYS A 70 -15.08 -16.51 4.41
CA LYS A 70 -16.04 -17.64 4.48
C LYS A 70 -15.61 -18.72 5.47
N ALA A 71 -14.31 -18.99 5.58
CA ALA A 71 -13.76 -19.97 6.51
C ALA A 71 -14.08 -19.65 7.99
N PHE A 72 -14.27 -18.37 8.34
CA PHE A 72 -14.53 -17.90 9.70
C PHE A 72 -15.98 -17.49 9.95
N ALA A 73 -16.88 -17.72 8.98
CA ALA A 73 -18.30 -17.35 9.08
C ALA A 73 -19.01 -17.99 10.29
N HIS A 74 -18.50 -19.13 10.79
CA HIS A 74 -19.02 -19.82 11.97
C HIS A 74 -18.52 -19.25 13.31
N ARG A 75 -17.47 -18.42 13.31
CA ARG A 75 -16.83 -17.86 14.52
C ARG A 75 -17.17 -16.39 14.75
N HIS A 76 -17.52 -15.67 13.71
CA HIS A 76 -17.85 -14.25 13.80
C HIS A 76 -19.26 -14.01 13.24
N PRO A 77 -20.19 -13.49 14.05
CA PRO A 77 -21.48 -13.07 13.53
C PRO A 77 -21.27 -11.96 12.50
N SER A 78 -22.06 -11.97 11.42
CA SER A 78 -21.98 -10.95 10.36
C SER A 78 -22.21 -9.52 10.86
N SER A 79 -22.76 -9.37 12.07
CA SER A 79 -23.02 -8.11 12.75
C SER A 79 -21.89 -7.64 13.69
N ALA A 80 -20.76 -8.35 13.76
CA ALA A 80 -19.64 -7.91 14.59
C ALA A 80 -19.07 -6.58 14.06
N ASP A 81 -19.06 -5.54 14.91
CA ASP A 81 -18.42 -4.26 14.57
C ASP A 81 -16.91 -4.37 14.78
N LEU A 82 -16.20 -4.53 13.67
CA LEU A 82 -14.73 -4.51 13.60
C LEU A 82 -14.28 -3.43 12.62
N SER A 83 -14.86 -2.23 12.74
CA SER A 83 -14.58 -1.06 11.90
C SER A 83 -13.09 -0.72 11.74
N ILE A 84 -12.28 -0.91 12.80
CA ILE A 84 -10.82 -0.71 12.77
C ILE A 84 -10.13 -1.68 11.81
N SER A 85 -10.61 -2.93 11.70
CA SER A 85 -10.09 -3.92 10.75
C SER A 85 -10.69 -3.77 9.35
N ASP A 86 -11.95 -3.34 9.26
CA ASP A 86 -12.66 -3.16 8.00
C ASP A 86 -12.10 -2.02 7.15
N LYS A 87 -11.73 -0.92 7.80
CA LYS A 87 -11.29 0.28 7.11
C LYS A 87 -9.99 0.05 6.31
N PRO A 88 -8.91 -0.52 6.88
CA PRO A 88 -7.71 -0.87 6.11
C PRO A 88 -7.98 -1.83 4.95
N ALA A 89 -8.89 -2.81 5.10
CA ALA A 89 -9.19 -3.76 4.03
C ALA A 89 -9.76 -3.11 2.76
N ARG A 90 -10.35 -1.91 2.88
CA ARG A 90 -10.88 -1.13 1.75
C ARG A 90 -9.86 -0.13 1.18
N GLU A 91 -8.91 0.30 2.00
CA GLU A 91 -8.01 1.42 1.68
C GLU A 91 -6.58 0.98 1.34
N VAL A 92 -6.16 -0.18 1.82
CA VAL A 92 -4.77 -0.65 1.68
C VAL A 92 -4.51 -1.23 0.30
N LEU A 93 -3.46 -0.74 -0.35
CA LEU A 93 -2.78 -1.39 -1.46
C LEU A 93 -1.29 -1.51 -1.17
N LEU A 94 -0.62 -2.46 -1.81
CA LEU A 94 0.84 -2.50 -1.85
C LEU A 94 1.33 -2.24 -3.25
N LEU A 95 2.39 -1.47 -3.31
CA LEU A 95 3.23 -1.42 -4.50
C LEU A 95 4.15 -2.64 -4.47
N SER A 96 4.34 -3.27 -5.62
CA SER A 96 5.34 -4.33 -5.73
C SER A 96 6.71 -3.71 -5.51
N THR A 97 7.24 -3.84 -4.30
CA THR A 97 8.64 -3.58 -4.01
C THR A 97 9.44 -4.78 -4.46
N PHE A 98 9.81 -4.79 -5.73
CA PHE A 98 11.09 -5.41 -6.05
C PHE A 98 12.17 -4.53 -5.44
N SER A 99 13.21 -5.14 -4.89
CA SER A 99 14.42 -4.51 -4.35
C SER A 99 15.15 -3.59 -5.35
N GLU A 100 14.62 -3.46 -6.57
CA GLU A 100 15.22 -2.86 -7.75
C GLU A 100 14.26 -1.89 -8.47
N LEU A 101 13.28 -1.29 -7.78
CA LEU A 101 12.45 -0.25 -8.40
C LEU A 101 13.34 0.86 -9.00
N MET A 102 13.24 1.02 -10.32
CA MET A 102 13.98 2.03 -11.06
C MET A 102 13.43 3.42 -10.73
N ARG A 103 14.28 4.46 -10.81
CA ARG A 103 13.84 5.85 -10.57
C ARG A 103 12.65 6.26 -11.44
N GLU A 104 12.58 5.75 -12.67
CA GLU A 104 11.47 6.00 -13.58
C GLU A 104 10.15 5.40 -13.06
N GLU A 105 10.18 4.16 -12.54
CA GLU A 105 8.99 3.51 -11.95
C GLU A 105 8.51 4.27 -10.72
N ILE A 106 9.43 4.73 -9.87
CA ILE A 106 9.11 5.59 -8.72
C ILE A 106 8.44 6.88 -9.19
N HIS A 107 8.94 7.50 -10.27
CA HIS A 107 8.34 8.70 -10.84
C HIS A 107 6.92 8.43 -11.39
N GLN A 108 6.72 7.31 -12.09
CA GLN A 108 5.42 6.94 -12.62
C GLN A 108 4.42 6.60 -11.52
N ILE A 109 4.82 5.85 -10.49
CA ILE A 109 4.01 5.62 -9.28
C ILE A 109 3.56 6.96 -8.69
N HIS A 110 4.50 7.90 -8.55
CA HIS A 110 4.21 9.21 -8.00
C HIS A 110 3.20 10.00 -8.86
N GLN A 111 3.35 9.99 -10.18
CA GLN A 111 2.40 10.61 -11.10
C GLN A 111 1.01 9.96 -11.02
N VAL A 112 0.94 8.63 -10.98
CA VAL A 112 -0.32 7.89 -10.86
C VAL A 112 -1.05 8.26 -9.58
N ILE A 113 -0.34 8.28 -8.45
CA ILE A 113 -0.92 8.63 -7.15
C ILE A 113 -1.42 10.07 -7.17
N ASN A 114 -0.66 11.02 -7.70
CA ASN A 114 -1.08 12.42 -7.73
C ASN A 114 -2.26 12.66 -8.68
N HIS A 115 -2.31 11.99 -9.83
CA HIS A 115 -3.39 12.12 -10.81
C HIS A 115 -4.65 11.32 -10.45
N ALA A 116 -4.59 10.47 -9.43
CA ALA A 116 -5.78 9.87 -8.85
C ALA A 116 -6.63 10.92 -8.11
N PHE A 117 -6.10 12.13 -7.85
CA PHE A 117 -6.75 13.18 -7.06
C PHE A 117 -6.92 14.53 -7.73
#